data_AF-A0A858RDP1-F1
#
_entry.id   AF-A0A858RDP1-F1
#
_cell.length_a   1.000
_cell.length_b   1.000
_cell.length_c   1.000
_cell.angle_alpha   90.00
_cell.angle_beta   90.00
_cell.angle_gamma   90.00
#
_symmetry.space_group_name_H-M   'P 1'
#
loop_
_entity.id
_entity.type
_entity.pdbx_description
1 polymer ?
#
loop_
_entity_poly.entity_id
_entity_poly.type
_entity_poly.pdbx_seq_one_letter_code
_entity_poly.pdbx_strand_id
1 'polypeptide(L)'
;MRERTLPALITLLMISAARASDLATTFHFNHDLSREANPMVTVFGADAETLLLGNILGVMILVFIPLFAYWRFSATPLSPPLPETRREFVSRQLYGRSLSKREYLSAVFLGIPRPKNLLQVLRYMGIAVTWALIAASFHATFTWWALDSWAWQDYREFRGLFRVAGYPILELLSGLTAAFLASRWYWNREFASYLRHHKTA
;
A
#
# COMPACT_ATOMS: atom_id res chain seq x y z
N MET A 1 -12.14 -17.85 5.06
CA MET A 1 -12.64 -17.03 3.92
C MET A 1 -13.51 -15.87 4.41
N ARG A 2 -14.57 -16.11 5.19
CA ARG A 2 -15.48 -15.06 5.72
C ARG A 2 -14.76 -13.90 6.41
N GLU A 3 -13.74 -14.18 7.23
CA GLU A 3 -12.97 -13.13 7.92
C GLU A 3 -12.20 -12.19 6.96
N ARG A 4 -11.95 -12.55 5.70
CA ARG A 4 -11.16 -11.72 4.77
C ARG A 4 -12.02 -11.00 3.73
N THR A 5 -13.25 -11.46 3.51
CA THR A 5 -14.18 -10.87 2.52
C THR A 5 -14.47 -9.40 2.81
N LEU A 6 -14.88 -9.05 4.03
CA LEU A 6 -15.24 -7.68 4.36
C LEU A 6 -14.06 -6.70 4.21
N PRO A 7 -12.87 -6.97 4.78
CA PRO A 7 -11.72 -6.09 4.55
C PRO A 7 -11.31 -5.98 3.08
N ALA A 8 -11.40 -7.07 2.31
CA ALA A 8 -11.07 -7.05 0.89
C ALA A 8 -12.07 -6.18 0.11
N LEU A 9 -13.37 -6.28 0.40
CA LEU A 9 -14.41 -5.48 -0.23
C LEU A 9 -14.25 -3.99 0.10
N ILE A 10 -14.05 -3.64 1.37
CA ILE A 10 -13.80 -2.26 1.80
C ILE A 10 -12.55 -1.72 1.08
N THR A 11 -11.47 -2.48 1.07
CA THR A 11 -10.22 -2.08 0.42
C THR A 11 -10.43 -1.85 -1.08
N LEU A 12 -11.18 -2.72 -1.76
CA LEU A 12 -11.51 -2.60 -3.19
C LEU A 12 -12.36 -1.35 -3.49
N LEU A 13 -13.40 -1.09 -2.68
CA LEU A 13 -14.25 0.09 -2.86
C LEU A 13 -13.45 1.38 -2.60
N MET A 14 -12.64 1.38 -1.54
CA MET A 14 -11.83 2.53 -1.17
C MET A 14 -10.77 2.86 -2.23
N ILE A 15 -10.05 1.88 -2.77
CA ILE A 15 -9.06 2.15 -3.81
C ILE A 15 -9.70 2.63 -5.11
N SER A 16 -10.85 2.09 -5.49
CA SER A 16 -11.60 2.55 -6.67
C SER A 16 -12.02 4.02 -6.52
N ALA A 17 -12.63 4.37 -5.38
CA ALA A 17 -13.02 5.75 -5.09
C ALA A 17 -11.81 6.70 -5.05
N ALA A 18 -10.74 6.27 -4.39
CA ALA A 18 -9.51 7.04 -4.25
C ALA A 18 -8.86 7.33 -5.61
N ARG A 19 -8.68 6.31 -6.46
CA ARG A 19 -8.10 6.47 -7.80
C ARG A 19 -8.99 7.27 -8.75
N ALA A 20 -10.31 7.04 -8.71
CA ALA A 20 -11.25 7.83 -9.50
C ALA A 20 -11.18 9.32 -9.11
N SER A 21 -11.13 9.63 -7.81
CA SER A 21 -11.04 11.01 -7.33
C SER A 21 -9.73 11.71 -7.74
N ASP A 22 -8.61 10.99 -7.67
CA ASP A 22 -7.30 11.52 -8.03
C ASP A 22 -7.19 11.82 -9.53
N LEU A 23 -7.62 10.87 -10.37
CA LEU A 23 -7.66 11.08 -11.82
C LEU A 23 -8.64 12.20 -12.21
N ALA A 24 -9.84 12.22 -11.62
CA ALA A 24 -10.84 13.24 -11.91
C ALA A 24 -10.33 14.64 -11.54
N THR A 25 -9.69 14.81 -10.38
CA THR A 25 -9.12 16.11 -9.98
C THR A 25 -7.92 16.49 -10.83
N THR A 26 -7.04 15.54 -11.17
CA THR A 26 -5.91 15.78 -12.07
C THR A 26 -6.39 16.31 -13.42
N PHE A 27 -7.35 15.64 -14.07
CA PHE A 27 -7.88 16.09 -15.37
C PHE A 27 -8.71 17.36 -15.27
N HIS A 28 -9.37 17.61 -14.14
CA HIS A 28 -10.13 18.84 -13.92
C HIS A 28 -9.22 20.07 -13.78
N PHE A 29 -8.16 19.97 -12.97
CA PHE A 29 -7.28 21.12 -12.66
C PHE A 29 -6.04 21.21 -13.56
N ASN A 30 -5.67 20.14 -14.26
CA ASN A 30 -4.40 20.04 -14.99
C ASN A 30 -4.53 19.17 -16.25
N HIS A 31 -5.45 19.53 -17.13
CA HIS A 31 -5.81 18.74 -18.31
C HIS A 31 -4.61 18.49 -19.26
N ASP A 32 -3.69 19.44 -19.37
CA ASP A 32 -2.47 19.32 -20.20
C ASP A 32 -1.30 18.62 -19.49
N LEU A 33 -1.51 18.20 -18.23
CA LEU A 33 -0.52 17.58 -17.35
C LEU A 33 0.73 18.42 -17.09
N SER A 34 0.74 19.71 -17.45
CA SER A 34 1.93 20.58 -17.37
C SER A 34 2.46 20.75 -15.94
N ARG A 35 1.57 20.62 -14.95
CA ARG A 35 1.88 20.72 -13.51
C ARG A 35 1.89 19.38 -12.78
N GLU A 36 1.80 18.27 -13.53
CA GLU A 36 1.68 16.94 -12.93
C GLU A 36 3.04 16.53 -12.34
N ALA A 37 3.06 16.12 -11.08
CA ALA A 37 4.31 15.72 -10.44
C ALA A 37 4.68 14.27 -10.78
N ASN A 38 3.71 13.43 -11.17
CA ASN A 38 3.92 12.00 -11.43
C ASN A 38 5.19 11.74 -12.29
N PRO A 39 6.14 10.91 -11.82
CA PRO A 39 7.35 10.59 -12.57
C PRO A 39 7.09 10.05 -13.98
N MET A 40 5.96 9.38 -14.23
CA MET A 40 5.60 8.96 -15.59
C MET A 40 5.47 10.15 -16.55
N VAL A 41 4.92 11.27 -16.09
CA VAL A 41 4.80 12.49 -16.90
C VAL A 41 6.13 13.25 -16.91
N THR A 42 6.70 13.53 -15.73
CA THR A 42 7.85 14.44 -15.62
C THR A 42 9.19 13.84 -16.05
N VAL A 43 9.38 12.53 -15.88
CA VAL A 43 10.62 11.83 -16.22
C VAL A 43 10.50 11.06 -17.53
N PHE A 44 9.35 10.42 -17.77
CA PHE A 44 9.15 9.60 -18.96
C PHE A 44 8.33 10.27 -20.07
N GLY A 45 7.84 11.50 -19.86
CA GLY A 45 7.11 12.25 -20.88
C GLY A 45 5.75 11.66 -21.26
N ALA A 46 5.12 10.91 -20.34
CA ALA A 46 3.82 10.31 -20.58
C ALA A 46 2.74 11.38 -20.81
N ASP A 47 1.94 11.18 -21.85
CA ASP A 47 0.71 11.93 -22.09
C ASP A 47 -0.46 11.40 -21.24
N ALA A 48 -1.63 12.03 -21.39
CA ALA A 48 -2.85 11.64 -20.68
C ALA A 48 -3.26 10.19 -20.90
N GLU A 49 -3.16 9.70 -22.14
CA GLU A 49 -3.52 8.31 -22.48
C GLU A 49 -2.56 7.32 -21.83
N THR A 50 -1.26 7.58 -21.91
CA THR A 50 -0.22 6.76 -21.29
C THR A 50 -0.33 6.76 -19.77
N LEU A 51 -0.63 7.91 -19.16
CA LEU A 51 -0.85 8.03 -17.72
C LEU A 51 -2.07 7.22 -17.26
N LEU A 52 -3.17 7.26 -18.02
CA LEU A 52 -4.39 6.50 -17.73
C LEU A 52 -4.13 5.00 -17.84
N LEU A 53 -3.51 4.56 -18.95
CA LEU A 53 -3.17 3.16 -19.16
C LEU A 53 -2.22 2.64 -18.07
N GLY A 54 -1.19 3.42 -17.73
CA GLY A 54 -0.25 3.10 -16.66
C GLY A 54 -0.93 2.97 -15.29
N ASN A 55 -1.90 3.83 -14.97
CA ASN A 55 -2.72 3.70 -13.77
C ASN A 55 -3.55 2.42 -13.77
N ILE A 56 -4.21 2.08 -14.88
CA ILE A 56 -5.01 0.86 -15.01
C ILE A 56 -4.13 -0.37 -14.78
N LEU A 57 -3.00 -0.47 -15.50
CA LEU A 57 -2.07 -1.60 -15.36
C LEU A 57 -1.46 -1.66 -13.96
N GLY A 58 -1.07 -0.51 -13.41
CA GLY A 58 -0.53 -0.39 -12.06
C GLY A 58 -1.52 -0.86 -11.00
N VAL A 59 -2.79 -0.43 -11.06
CA VAL A 59 -3.85 -0.90 -10.16
C VAL A 59 -4.10 -2.40 -10.34
N MET A 60 -4.16 -2.90 -11.58
CA MET A 60 -4.36 -4.33 -11.82
C MET A 60 -3.23 -5.19 -11.20
N ILE A 61 -1.97 -4.80 -11.43
CA ILE A 61 -0.80 -5.56 -10.99
C ILE A 61 -0.52 -5.40 -9.50
N LEU A 62 -0.57 -4.17 -8.98
CA LEU A 62 -0.15 -3.85 -7.61
C LEU A 62 -1.28 -3.93 -6.59
N VAL A 63 -2.54 -3.88 -7.04
CA VAL A 63 -3.71 -3.92 -6.15
C VAL A 63 -4.54 -5.16 -6.41
N PHE A 64 -5.10 -5.33 -7.61
CA PHE A 64 -6.12 -6.36 -7.83
C PHE A 64 -5.57 -7.78 -7.64
N ILE A 65 -4.43 -8.11 -8.25
CA ILE A 65 -3.80 -9.44 -8.10
C ILE A 65 -3.43 -9.72 -6.62
N PRO A 66 -2.69 -8.84 -5.91
CA PRO A 66 -2.38 -9.02 -4.50
C PRO A 66 -3.60 -9.09 -3.57
N LEU A 67 -4.61 -8.24 -3.80
CA LEU A 67 -5.83 -8.21 -3.01
C LEU A 67 -6.69 -9.46 -3.23
N PHE A 68 -6.76 -9.95 -4.47
CA PHE A 68 -7.37 -11.25 -4.78
C PHE A 68 -6.63 -12.38 -4.04
N ALA A 69 -5.30 -12.37 -4.04
CA ALA A 69 -4.52 -13.36 -3.30
C ALA A 69 -4.84 -13.31 -1.79
N TYR A 70 -4.92 -12.11 -1.21
CA TYR A 70 -5.34 -11.91 0.18
C TYR A 70 -6.72 -12.51 0.46
N TRP A 71 -7.70 -12.20 -0.39
CA TRP A 71 -9.08 -12.68 -0.23
C TRP A 71 -9.17 -14.21 -0.34
N ARG A 72 -8.56 -14.77 -1.39
CA ARG A 72 -8.73 -16.17 -1.79
C ARG A 72 -7.93 -17.16 -0.95
N PHE A 73 -6.70 -16.81 -0.56
CA PHE A 73 -5.77 -17.73 0.09
C PHE A 73 -5.62 -17.43 1.59
N SER A 74 -5.30 -18.47 2.36
CA SER A 74 -5.01 -18.38 3.80
C SER A 74 -3.50 -18.30 4.06
N ALA A 75 -3.11 -18.05 5.30
CA ALA A 75 -1.72 -18.17 5.73
C ALA A 75 -1.20 -19.59 5.46
N THR A 76 0.05 -19.71 5.04
CA THR A 76 0.67 -21.01 4.74
C THR A 76 0.78 -21.79 6.06
N PRO A 77 0.41 -23.09 6.10
CA PRO A 77 0.61 -23.90 7.29
C PRO A 77 2.09 -23.89 7.71
N LEU A 78 2.34 -23.74 9.01
CA LEU A 78 3.68 -23.79 9.58
C LEU A 78 3.87 -25.11 10.32
N SER A 79 5.04 -25.73 10.17
CA SER A 79 5.41 -26.92 10.94
C SER A 79 5.37 -26.63 12.46
N PRO A 80 5.09 -27.60 13.33
CA PRO A 80 5.24 -27.40 14.78
C PRO A 80 6.69 -27.01 15.17
N PRO A 81 6.90 -26.28 16.29
CA PRO A 81 5.88 -25.75 17.20
C PRO A 81 5.12 -24.56 16.60
N LEU A 82 3.96 -24.22 17.17
CA LEU A 82 3.23 -23.01 16.78
C LEU A 82 4.05 -21.75 17.15
N PRO A 83 4.00 -20.70 16.33
CA PRO A 83 4.75 -19.48 16.62
C PRO A 83 4.19 -18.78 17.87
N GLU A 84 5.08 -18.39 18.77
CA GLU A 84 4.71 -17.77 20.05
C GLU A 84 4.49 -16.27 19.91
N THR A 85 5.19 -15.64 18.95
CA THR A 85 5.15 -14.19 18.74
C THR A 85 4.79 -13.84 17.31
N ARG A 86 4.20 -12.65 17.11
CA ARG A 86 3.94 -12.11 15.76
C ARG A 86 5.21 -12.02 14.93
N ARG A 87 6.35 -11.64 15.52
CA ARG A 87 7.64 -11.57 14.82
C ARG A 87 8.01 -12.94 14.27
N GLU A 88 7.89 -13.98 15.09
CA GLU A 88 8.18 -15.34 14.69
C GLU A 88 7.22 -15.82 13.59
N PHE A 89 5.91 -15.54 13.75
CA PHE A 89 4.91 -15.84 12.73
C PHE A 89 5.25 -15.19 11.38
N VAL A 90 5.52 -13.88 11.35
CA VAL A 90 5.92 -13.16 10.12
C VAL A 90 7.21 -13.75 9.55
N SER A 91 8.19 -14.02 10.41
CA SER A 91 9.48 -14.57 10.00
C SER A 91 9.30 -15.92 9.28
N ARG A 92 8.49 -16.80 9.87
CA ARG A 92 8.26 -18.14 9.33
C ARG A 92 7.36 -18.13 8.11
N GLN A 93 6.32 -17.29 8.08
CA GLN A 93 5.44 -17.13 6.92
C GLN A 93 6.21 -16.62 5.69
N LEU A 94 7.08 -15.62 5.85
CA LEU A 94 7.77 -14.98 4.73
C LEU A 94 9.10 -15.66 4.37
N TYR A 95 9.87 -16.11 5.37
CA TYR A 95 11.26 -16.58 5.17
C TYR A 95 11.46 -18.07 5.45
N GLY A 96 10.42 -18.78 5.93
CA GLY A 96 10.49 -20.21 6.24
C GLY A 96 11.32 -20.54 7.49
N ARG A 97 11.80 -19.55 8.23
CA ARG A 97 12.56 -19.71 9.48
C ARG A 97 12.28 -18.59 10.46
N SER A 98 12.56 -18.83 11.74
CA SER A 98 12.54 -17.77 12.75
C SER A 98 13.76 -16.85 12.57
N LEU A 99 13.53 -15.55 12.52
CA LEU A 99 14.60 -14.54 12.44
C LEU A 99 14.89 -13.96 13.83
N SER A 100 16.16 -13.67 14.10
CA SER A 100 16.53 -12.84 15.25
C SER A 100 15.96 -11.42 15.11
N LYS A 101 15.95 -10.63 16.20
CA LYS A 101 15.42 -9.25 16.17
C LYS A 101 16.14 -8.38 15.13
N ARG A 102 17.47 -8.49 15.04
CA ARG A 102 18.29 -7.73 14.10
C ARG A 102 18.02 -8.14 12.66
N GLU A 103 18.00 -9.44 12.37
CA GLU A 103 17.67 -9.95 11.03
C GLU A 103 16.25 -9.55 10.63
N TYR A 104 15.29 -9.61 11.56
CA TYR A 104 13.91 -9.20 11.29
C TYR A 104 13.81 -7.72 10.90
N LEU A 105 14.50 -6.83 11.63
CA LEU A 105 14.53 -5.41 11.30
C LEU A 105 15.20 -5.17 9.94
N SER A 106 16.33 -5.83 9.68
CA SER A 106 16.98 -5.81 8.36
C SER A 106 16.03 -6.29 7.26
N ALA A 107 15.26 -7.34 7.51
CA ALA A 107 14.33 -7.90 6.53
C ALA A 107 13.19 -6.95 6.22
N VAL A 108 12.63 -6.30 7.24
CA VAL A 108 11.49 -5.36 7.10
C VAL A 108 11.90 -4.04 6.44
N PHE A 109 13.06 -3.47 6.82
CA PHE A 109 13.47 -2.15 6.35
C PHE A 109 14.37 -2.18 5.11
N LEU A 110 15.16 -3.24 4.95
CA LEU A 110 16.13 -3.36 3.84
C LEU A 110 15.79 -4.48 2.87
N GLY A 111 14.79 -5.32 3.16
CA GLY A 111 14.45 -6.47 2.33
C GLY A 111 15.47 -7.60 2.38
N ILE A 112 16.30 -7.65 3.44
CA ILE A 112 17.39 -8.64 3.60
C ILE A 112 17.22 -9.44 4.90
N PRO A 113 17.04 -10.79 4.83
CA PRO A 113 17.04 -11.63 3.63
C PRO A 113 15.79 -11.44 2.77
N ARG A 114 15.84 -11.90 1.50
CA ARG A 114 14.67 -11.87 0.62
C ARG A 114 13.60 -12.88 1.08
N PRO A 115 12.31 -12.54 0.97
CA PRO A 115 11.24 -13.47 1.29
C PRO A 115 11.26 -14.68 0.35
N LYS A 116 10.97 -15.86 0.89
CA LYS A 116 10.89 -17.13 0.15
C LYS A 116 9.46 -17.48 -0.24
N ASN A 117 8.47 -17.00 0.50
CA ASN A 117 7.06 -17.31 0.26
C ASN A 117 6.36 -16.17 -0.48
N LEU A 118 6.44 -16.19 -1.81
CA LEU A 118 5.88 -15.14 -2.67
C LEU A 118 4.37 -14.99 -2.53
N LEU A 119 3.64 -16.09 -2.26
CA LEU A 119 2.21 -16.01 -2.02
C LEU A 119 1.90 -15.15 -0.78
N GLN A 120 2.64 -15.33 0.31
CA GLN A 120 2.45 -14.52 1.52
C GLN A 120 2.88 -13.06 1.32
N VAL A 121 3.88 -12.82 0.47
CA VAL A 121 4.24 -11.46 0.04
C VAL A 121 3.08 -10.82 -0.72
N LEU A 122 2.50 -11.50 -1.71
CA LEU A 122 1.35 -10.99 -2.46
C LEU A 122 0.15 -10.71 -1.57
N ARG A 123 -0.18 -11.63 -0.64
CA ARG A 123 -1.28 -11.41 0.33
C ARG A 123 -1.04 -10.18 1.20
N TYR A 124 0.19 -9.99 1.68
CA TYR A 124 0.58 -8.82 2.46
C TYR A 124 0.50 -7.53 1.63
N MET A 125 1.04 -7.54 0.41
CA MET A 125 1.00 -6.39 -0.50
C MET A 125 -0.44 -5.96 -0.80
N GLY A 126 -1.36 -6.91 -0.97
CA GLY A 126 -2.78 -6.63 -1.23
C GLY A 126 -3.44 -5.73 -0.21
N ILE A 127 -2.93 -5.68 1.02
CA ILE A 127 -3.41 -4.77 2.06
C ILE A 127 -2.47 -3.58 2.20
N ALA A 128 -1.17 -3.82 2.44
CA ALA A 128 -0.23 -2.75 2.76
C ALA A 128 -0.06 -1.74 1.62
N VAL A 129 0.17 -2.22 0.39
CA VAL A 129 0.38 -1.37 -0.79
C VAL A 129 -0.93 -0.68 -1.17
N THR A 130 -2.05 -1.38 -1.15
CA THR A 130 -3.34 -0.80 -1.50
C THR A 130 -3.73 0.34 -0.59
N TRP A 131 -3.54 0.20 0.73
CA TRP A 131 -3.82 1.28 1.68
C TRP A 131 -2.83 2.44 1.56
N ALA A 132 -1.58 2.18 1.16
CA ALA A 132 -0.64 3.24 0.80
C ALA A 132 -1.16 4.07 -0.37
N LEU A 133 -1.61 3.40 -1.43
CA LEU A 133 -2.18 4.04 -2.61
C LEU A 133 -3.45 4.81 -2.28
N ILE A 134 -4.38 4.24 -1.50
CA ILE A 134 -5.59 4.94 -1.04
C ILE A 134 -5.25 6.27 -0.38
N ALA A 135 -4.33 6.26 0.60
CA ALA A 135 -3.98 7.48 1.34
C ALA A 135 -3.27 8.51 0.46
N ALA A 136 -2.30 8.07 -0.37
CA ALA A 136 -1.62 8.95 -1.31
C ALA A 136 -2.61 9.58 -2.31
N SER A 137 -3.60 8.81 -2.78
CA SER A 137 -4.66 9.29 -3.67
C SER A 137 -5.47 10.41 -3.06
N PHE A 138 -6.04 10.17 -1.87
CA PHE A 138 -6.90 11.17 -1.25
C PHE A 138 -6.10 12.41 -0.86
N HIS A 139 -4.82 12.25 -0.50
CA HIS A 139 -3.94 13.39 -0.31
C HIS A 139 -3.74 14.18 -1.61
N ALA A 140 -3.45 13.51 -2.72
CA ALA A 140 -3.29 14.17 -4.02
C ALA A 140 -4.58 14.91 -4.45
N THR A 141 -5.73 14.24 -4.35
CA THR A 141 -7.05 14.86 -4.56
C THR A 141 -7.24 16.10 -3.69
N PHE A 142 -6.94 16.01 -2.39
CA PHE A 142 -7.03 17.13 -1.46
C PHE A 142 -6.07 18.27 -1.85
N THR A 143 -4.86 17.94 -2.28
CA THR A 143 -3.83 18.90 -2.69
C THR A 143 -4.31 19.74 -3.86
N TRP A 144 -4.91 19.11 -4.87
CA TRP A 144 -5.50 19.81 -6.01
C TRP A 144 -6.54 20.83 -5.55
N TRP A 145 -7.50 20.41 -4.73
CA TRP A 145 -8.51 21.33 -4.20
C TRP A 145 -7.91 22.47 -3.36
N ALA A 146 -7.00 22.14 -2.45
CA ALA A 146 -6.39 23.11 -1.55
C ALA A 146 -5.57 24.17 -2.28
N LEU A 147 -4.81 23.77 -3.31
CA LEU A 147 -3.92 24.68 -4.03
C LEU A 147 -4.61 25.47 -5.13
N ASP A 148 -5.52 24.84 -5.88
CA ASP A 148 -6.10 25.42 -7.10
C ASP A 148 -7.48 26.02 -6.87
N SER A 149 -8.34 25.35 -6.10
CA SER A 149 -9.70 25.84 -5.86
C SER A 149 -9.76 26.77 -4.65
N TRP A 150 -9.16 26.38 -3.53
CA TRP A 150 -9.24 27.15 -2.28
C TRP A 150 -8.12 28.18 -2.16
N ALA A 151 -7.09 28.11 -3.01
CA ALA A 151 -5.91 28.97 -2.95
C ALA A 151 -5.30 29.08 -1.54
N TRP A 152 -5.29 27.97 -0.80
CA TRP A 152 -4.92 27.93 0.62
C TRP A 152 -3.40 28.14 0.79
N GLN A 153 -3.01 29.35 1.18
CA GLN A 153 -1.61 29.74 1.31
C GLN A 153 -0.87 29.00 2.42
N ASP A 154 -1.46 28.87 3.62
CA ASP A 154 -0.80 28.15 4.72
C ASP A 154 -0.50 26.69 4.34
N TYR A 155 -1.43 26.03 3.63
CA TYR A 155 -1.19 24.67 3.14
C TYR A 155 -0.08 24.63 2.09
N ARG A 156 -0.01 25.62 1.18
CA ARG A 156 1.06 25.73 0.19
C ARG A 156 2.43 25.89 0.86
N GLU A 157 2.54 26.75 1.86
CA GLU A 157 3.76 26.96 2.65
C GLU A 157 4.14 25.69 3.41
N PHE A 158 3.19 25.09 4.13
CA PHE A 158 3.39 23.84 4.85
C PHE A 158 3.87 22.71 3.91
N ARG A 159 3.19 22.51 2.78
CA ARG A 159 3.58 21.50 1.78
C ARG A 159 4.96 21.81 1.18
N GLY A 160 5.32 23.10 1.08
CA GLY A 160 6.64 23.56 0.67
C GLY A 160 7.78 23.06 1.56
N LEU A 161 7.52 22.83 2.85
CA LEU A 161 8.49 22.29 3.81
C LEU A 161 8.84 20.82 3.54
N PHE A 162 7.96 20.08 2.87
CA PHE A 162 8.11 18.64 2.61
C PHE A 162 8.47 18.39 1.14
N ARG A 163 9.64 18.89 0.73
CA ARG A 163 10.17 18.69 -0.62
C ARG A 163 11.56 18.05 -0.59
N VAL A 164 11.79 17.09 -1.46
CA VAL A 164 13.12 16.48 -1.69
C VAL A 164 13.45 16.62 -3.16
N ALA A 165 14.56 17.29 -3.46
CA ALA A 165 14.98 17.61 -4.84
C ALA A 165 13.85 18.26 -5.68
N GLY A 166 13.05 19.14 -5.05
CA GLY A 166 11.91 19.81 -5.69
C GLY A 166 10.62 18.99 -5.73
N TYR A 167 10.66 17.68 -5.46
CA TYR A 167 9.49 16.81 -5.44
C TYR A 167 8.76 16.87 -4.10
N PRO A 168 7.44 17.14 -4.08
CA PRO A 168 6.64 17.10 -2.86
C PRO A 168 6.51 15.66 -2.35
N ILE A 169 6.95 15.41 -1.11
CA ILE A 169 6.97 14.05 -0.54
C ILE A 169 5.81 13.80 0.43
N LEU A 170 4.93 14.77 0.67
CA LEU A 170 3.90 14.67 1.70
C LEU A 170 2.84 13.61 1.39
N GLU A 171 2.49 13.44 0.12
CA GLU A 171 1.61 12.40 -0.40
C GLU A 171 2.24 11.01 -0.21
N LEU A 172 3.55 10.90 -0.50
CA LEU A 172 4.34 9.69 -0.24
C LEU A 172 4.37 9.36 1.26
N LEU A 173 4.62 10.33 2.12
CA LEU A 173 4.64 10.15 3.59
C LEU A 173 3.28 9.68 4.11
N SER A 174 2.19 10.21 3.54
CA SER A 174 0.83 9.80 3.86
C SER A 174 0.58 8.34 3.44
N GLY A 175 1.01 7.97 2.23
CA GLY A 175 1.00 6.60 1.75
C GLY A 175 1.80 5.65 2.64
N LEU A 176 3.05 5.98 2.97
CA LEU A 176 3.92 5.17 3.82
C LEU A 176 3.34 4.98 5.23
N THR A 177 2.73 6.03 5.78
CA THR A 177 2.05 5.97 7.09
C THR A 177 0.86 5.01 7.05
N ALA A 178 0.00 5.11 6.04
CA ALA A 178 -1.12 4.20 5.86
C ALA A 178 -0.65 2.75 5.62
N ALA A 179 0.41 2.56 4.82
CA ALA A 179 1.03 1.25 4.60
C ALA A 179 1.49 0.62 5.92
N PHE A 180 2.17 1.39 6.77
CA PHE A 180 2.66 0.93 8.07
C PHE A 180 1.51 0.50 9.00
N LEU A 181 0.45 1.30 9.09
CA LEU A 181 -0.74 0.99 9.89
C LEU A 181 -1.47 -0.25 9.37
N ALA A 182 -1.69 -0.32 8.06
CA ALA A 182 -2.31 -1.46 7.38
C ALA A 182 -1.49 -2.74 7.55
N SER A 183 -0.16 -2.64 7.51
CA SER A 183 0.77 -3.75 7.76
C SER A 183 0.63 -4.29 9.19
N ARG A 184 0.59 -3.40 10.18
CA ARG A 184 0.40 -3.78 11.58
C ARG A 184 -0.95 -4.46 11.77
N TRP A 185 -2.01 -3.91 11.19
CA TRP A 185 -3.35 -4.50 11.22
C TRP A 185 -3.39 -5.89 10.58
N TYR A 186 -2.82 -6.02 9.37
CA TYR A 186 -2.77 -7.28 8.62
C TYR A 186 -2.09 -8.39 9.42
N TRP A 187 -0.86 -8.14 9.90
CA TRP A 187 -0.10 -9.16 10.62
C TRP A 187 -0.71 -9.52 11.97
N ASN A 188 -1.34 -8.57 12.67
CA ASN A 188 -2.09 -8.87 13.90
C ASN A 188 -3.27 -9.79 13.63
N ARG A 189 -4.06 -9.48 12.59
CA ARG A 189 -5.24 -10.26 12.22
C ARG A 189 -4.86 -11.67 11.78
N GLU A 190 -3.87 -11.80 10.90
CA GLU A 190 -3.42 -13.10 10.39
C GLU A 190 -2.82 -13.97 11.48
N PHE A 191 -2.01 -13.40 12.38
CA PHE A 191 -1.45 -14.14 13.51
C PHE A 191 -2.54 -14.65 14.47
N ALA A 192 -3.49 -13.77 14.83
CA ALA A 192 -4.61 -14.15 15.69
C ALA A 192 -5.51 -15.22 15.05
N SER A 193 -5.82 -15.07 13.76
CA SER A 193 -6.60 -16.06 13.01
C SER A 193 -5.86 -17.40 12.92
N TYR A 194 -4.54 -17.38 12.66
CA TYR A 194 -3.72 -18.59 12.61
C TYR A 194 -3.75 -19.36 13.94
N LEU A 195 -3.55 -18.68 15.07
CA LEU A 195 -3.58 -19.32 16.39
C LEU A 195 -4.96 -19.89 16.73
N ARG A 196 -6.06 -19.19 16.38
CA ARG A 196 -7.42 -19.71 16.62
C ARG A 196 -7.66 -21.04 15.94
N HIS A 197 -7.22 -21.20 14.69
CA HIS A 197 -7.48 -22.43 13.92
C HIS A 197 -6.61 -23.62 14.33
N HIS A 198 -5.45 -23.39 14.95
CA HIS A 198 -4.49 -24.46 15.28
C HIS A 198 -4.40 -24.77 16.79
N LYS A 199 -5.01 -23.96 17.66
CA LYS A 199 -5.18 -24.31 19.08
C LYS A 199 -6.41 -25.16 19.36
N THR A 200 -7.36 -25.20 18.41
CA THR A 200 -8.60 -25.97 18.50
C THR A 200 -8.52 -27.33 17.81
N ALA A 201 -7.38 -27.64 17.20
CA ALA A 201 -7.08 -28.89 16.51
C ALA A 201 -6.04 -29.68 17.31
#